data_AF-A0A1H1MDL7-F1
#
_entry.id   AF-A0A1H1MDL7-F1
#
_cell.length_a   1.000
_cell.length_b   1.000
_cell.length_c   1.000
_cell.angle_alpha   90.00
_cell.angle_beta   90.00
_cell.angle_gamma   90.00
#
_symmetry.space_group_name_H-M   'P 1'
#
loop_
_entity.id
_entity.type
_entity.pdbx_description
1 polymer ?
#
loop_
_entity_poly.entity_id
_entity_poly.type
_entity_poly.pdbx_seq_one_letter_code
_entity_poly.pdbx_strand_id
1 'polypeptide(L)'
;MTKDSHLIPPGWDYNPATWSQRVPIVILAMIGFFIASYLALYQLDILSNVWEPFFGDGSVQILNSKVSNVLPIPDAALGAFGYLVDAVTGIIGGTGRWKKMPWIVIVFGLAVGPLGFVSVMLVVFQPVLFSAWCTLCLCSAVISIAMIGPAMDEMLASLQYMQRVRRSDASTWKAFWGVQSEIEKVN
;
A
#
# COMPACT_ATOMS: atom_id res chain seq x y z
N MET A 1 26.93 -0.20 -19.11
CA MET A 1 26.47 -0.76 -20.41
C MET A 1 26.25 -2.25 -20.17
N THR A 2 25.08 -2.89 -20.21
CA THR A 2 23.80 -2.66 -20.89
C THR A 2 22.86 -3.77 -20.36
N LYS A 3 21.83 -3.45 -19.55
CA LYS A 3 20.73 -4.39 -19.27
C LYS A 3 19.43 -3.72 -18.81
N ASP A 4 19.50 -2.49 -18.31
CA ASP A 4 18.33 -1.82 -17.71
C ASP A 4 17.46 -0.98 -18.66
N SER A 5 17.93 -0.67 -19.88
CA SER A 5 17.15 0.14 -20.83
C SER A 5 15.86 -0.54 -21.30
N HIS A 6 15.74 -1.87 -21.18
CA HIS A 6 14.52 -2.62 -21.53
C HIS A 6 13.50 -2.69 -20.37
N LEU A 7 13.87 -2.25 -19.16
CA LEU A 7 13.02 -2.36 -17.96
C LEU A 7 12.34 -1.04 -17.56
N ILE A 8 12.79 0.08 -18.14
CA ILE A 8 12.18 1.40 -17.95
C ILE A 8 10.92 1.50 -18.83
N PRO A 9 9.74 1.78 -18.26
CA PRO A 9 8.54 1.99 -19.06
C PRO A 9 8.70 3.21 -19.99
N PRO A 10 8.28 3.13 -21.26
CA PRO A 10 8.28 4.29 -22.16
C PRO A 10 7.57 5.51 -21.57
N GLY A 11 8.26 6.65 -21.54
CA GLY A 11 7.78 7.89 -20.93
C GLY A 11 8.21 8.12 -19.48
N TRP A 12 9.06 7.24 -18.92
CA TRP A 12 9.61 7.38 -17.57
C TRP A 12 11.13 7.55 -17.62
N ASP A 13 11.67 8.36 -16.71
CA ASP A 13 13.12 8.54 -16.56
C ASP A 13 13.77 7.45 -15.67
N TYR A 14 12.95 6.66 -14.97
CA TYR A 14 13.38 5.60 -14.06
C TYR A 14 12.42 4.40 -14.09
N ASN A 15 12.88 3.23 -13.60
CA ASN A 15 12.02 2.06 -13.46
C ASN A 15 11.39 2.01 -12.05
N PRO A 16 10.06 2.16 -11.92
CA PRO A 16 9.38 2.17 -10.62
C PRO A 16 9.45 0.81 -9.90
N ALA A 17 9.63 -0.29 -10.63
CA ALA A 17 9.74 -1.64 -10.06
C ALA A 17 11.17 -2.01 -9.59
N THR A 18 12.09 -1.04 -9.50
CA THR A 18 13.46 -1.29 -9.04
C THR A 18 13.52 -1.61 -7.55
N TRP A 19 14.42 -2.52 -7.16
CA TRP A 19 14.61 -2.90 -5.76
C TRP A 19 15.01 -1.71 -4.86
N SER A 20 15.71 -0.72 -5.40
CA SER A 20 16.06 0.51 -4.68
C SER A 20 14.84 1.34 -4.28
N GLN A 21 13.77 1.33 -5.07
CA GLN A 21 12.50 1.99 -4.73
C GLN A 21 11.64 1.10 -3.82
N ARG A 22 11.71 -0.22 -3.99
CA ARG A 22 10.85 -1.18 -3.27
C ARG A 22 11.31 -1.49 -1.84
N VAL A 23 12.61 -1.57 -1.59
CA VAL A 23 13.14 -1.85 -0.24
C VAL A 23 12.66 -0.82 0.79
N PRO A 24 12.72 0.50 0.53
CA PRO A 24 12.15 1.49 1.45
C PRO A 24 10.66 1.28 1.72
N ILE A 25 9.87 0.95 0.68
CA ILE A 25 8.43 0.69 0.81
C ILE A 25 8.17 -0.53 1.69
N VAL A 26 8.90 -1.63 1.49
CA VAL A 26 8.77 -2.85 2.29
C VAL A 26 9.15 -2.59 3.74
N ILE A 27 10.21 -1.81 3.99
CA ILE A 27 10.61 -1.42 5.36
C ILE A 27 9.51 -0.59 6.01
N LEU A 28 8.99 0.43 5.32
CA LEU A 28 7.89 1.26 5.78
C LEU A 28 6.63 0.43 6.08
N ALA A 29 6.28 -0.49 5.18
CA ALA A 29 5.16 -1.40 5.37
C ALA A 29 5.36 -2.29 6.61
N MET A 30 6.55 -2.85 6.81
CA MET A 30 6.85 -3.65 8.01
C MET A 30 6.74 -2.82 9.30
N ILE A 31 7.24 -1.58 9.31
CA ILE A 31 7.09 -0.68 10.45
C ILE A 31 5.61 -0.39 10.72
N GLY A 32 4.85 -0.05 9.68
CA GLY A 32 3.40 0.15 9.77
C GLY A 32 2.68 -1.08 10.30
N PHE A 33 3.05 -2.26 9.83
CA PHE A 33 2.52 -3.54 10.29
C PHE A 33 2.72 -3.75 11.79
N PHE A 34 3.92 -3.50 12.32
CA PHE A 34 4.19 -3.65 13.75
C PHE A 34 3.42 -2.64 14.59
N ILE A 35 3.32 -1.37 14.15
CA ILE A 35 2.55 -0.34 14.82
C ILE A 35 1.06 -0.73 14.86
N ALA A 36 0.49 -1.09 13.71
CA ALA A 36 -0.91 -1.46 13.60
C ALA A 36 -1.21 -2.75 14.37
N SER A 37 -0.30 -3.73 14.37
CA SER A 37 -0.44 -4.96 15.17
C SER A 37 -0.43 -4.67 16.66
N TYR A 38 0.46 -3.77 17.12
CA TYR A 38 0.50 -3.35 18.53
C TYR A 38 -0.82 -2.69 18.95
N LEU A 39 -1.36 -1.78 18.13
CA LEU A 39 -2.65 -1.14 18.36
C LEU A 39 -3.81 -2.15 18.33
N ALA A 40 -3.76 -3.14 17.43
CA ALA A 40 -4.75 -4.21 17.36
C ALA A 40 -4.75 -5.09 18.61
N LEU A 41 -3.56 -5.42 19.15
CA LEU A 41 -3.44 -6.17 20.40
C LEU A 41 -4.04 -5.41 21.59
N TYR A 42 -3.92 -4.09 21.61
CA TYR A 42 -4.59 -3.24 22.60
C TYR A 42 -6.12 -3.30 22.44
N GLN A 43 -6.64 -3.17 21.22
CA GLN A 43 -8.08 -3.24 20.95
C GLN A 43 -8.72 -4.62 21.19
N LEU A 44 -7.91 -5.68 21.15
CA LEU A 44 -8.32 -7.05 21.50
C LEU A 44 -8.22 -7.34 23.02
N ASP A 45 -7.99 -6.31 23.84
CA ASP A 45 -7.79 -6.41 25.29
C ASP A 45 -6.64 -7.34 25.72
N ILE A 46 -5.72 -7.65 24.80
CA ILE A 46 -4.51 -8.44 25.12
C ILE A 46 -3.49 -7.55 25.86
N LEU A 47 -3.45 -6.27 25.53
CA LEU A 47 -2.63 -5.26 26.20
C LEU A 47 -3.52 -4.28 26.95
N SER A 48 -3.21 -4.03 28.21
CA SER A 48 -4.00 -3.13 29.07
C SER A 48 -3.64 -1.65 28.90
N ASN A 49 -2.48 -1.35 28.33
CA ASN A 49 -1.97 0.01 28.17
C ASN A 49 -1.43 0.21 26.75
N VAL A 50 -1.67 1.40 26.21
CA VAL A 50 -1.11 1.85 24.94
C VAL A 50 0.00 2.87 25.21
N TRP A 51 1.11 2.75 24.49
CA TRP A 51 2.19 3.71 24.56
C TRP A 51 1.80 5.01 23.87
N GLU A 52 1.76 6.11 24.63
CA GLU A 52 1.40 7.43 24.10
C GLU A 52 2.28 8.55 24.69
N PRO A 53 3.30 9.03 23.95
CA PRO A 53 4.31 9.95 24.48
C PRO A 53 3.91 11.43 24.43
N PHE A 54 3.05 11.84 23.49
CA PHE A 54 2.77 13.27 23.23
C PHE A 54 1.40 13.74 23.69
N PHE A 55 0.40 12.85 23.71
CA PHE A 55 -1.01 13.25 23.85
C PHE A 55 -1.73 12.63 25.07
N GLY A 56 -0.98 12.18 26.07
CA GLY A 56 -1.55 11.62 27.31
C GLY A 56 -2.50 10.46 27.04
N ASP A 57 -3.74 10.54 27.53
CA ASP A 57 -4.77 9.51 27.33
C ASP A 57 -5.46 9.56 25.95
N GLY A 58 -4.98 10.41 25.03
CA GLY A 58 -5.59 10.60 23.71
C GLY A 58 -5.69 9.31 22.87
N SER A 59 -4.64 8.48 22.89
CA SER A 59 -4.66 7.18 22.21
C SER A 59 -5.72 6.23 22.77
N VAL A 60 -5.90 6.19 24.10
CA VAL A 60 -6.93 5.37 24.75
C VAL A 60 -8.33 5.84 24.33
N GLN A 61 -8.56 7.15 24.29
CA GLN A 61 -9.85 7.73 23.90
C GLN A 61 -10.21 7.43 22.43
N ILE A 62 -9.22 7.47 21.54
CA ILE A 62 -9.40 7.17 20.11
C ILE A 62 -9.62 5.68 19.88
N LEU A 63 -8.80 4.82 20.48
CA LEU A 63 -8.86 3.36 20.28
C LEU A 63 -10.12 2.74 20.85
N ASN A 64 -10.68 3.31 21.93
CA ASN A 64 -11.97 2.89 22.51
C ASN A 64 -13.17 3.62 21.89
N SER A 65 -12.97 4.42 20.84
CA SER A 65 -14.04 5.19 20.23
C SER A 65 -15.04 4.30 19.47
N LYS A 66 -16.28 4.80 19.34
CA LYS A 66 -17.30 4.13 18.53
C LYS A 66 -16.91 3.98 17.07
N VAL A 67 -16.09 4.89 16.53
CA VAL A 67 -15.61 4.87 15.14
C VAL A 67 -14.68 3.68 14.91
N SER A 68 -13.81 3.40 15.88
CA SER A 68 -12.94 2.22 15.87
C SER A 68 -13.71 0.89 16.02
N ASN A 69 -14.87 0.92 16.69
CA ASN A 69 -15.76 -0.24 16.88
C ASN A 69 -16.89 -0.35 15.83
N VAL A 70 -16.89 0.45 14.75
CA VAL A 70 -17.94 0.36 13.71
C VAL A 70 -17.90 -0.98 12.98
N LEU A 71 -16.70 -1.56 12.84
CA LEU A 71 -16.51 -2.85 12.20
C LEU A 71 -16.36 -3.94 13.28
N PRO A 72 -16.86 -5.17 13.03
CA PRO A 72 -16.70 -6.29 13.96
C PRO A 72 -15.23 -6.72 14.16
N ILE A 73 -14.32 -6.17 13.34
CA ILE A 73 -12.87 -6.36 13.41
C ILE A 73 -12.25 -5.02 13.77
N PRO A 74 -11.29 -4.97 14.71
CA PRO A 74 -10.60 -3.73 15.07
C PRO A 74 -9.98 -3.05 13.85
N ASP A 75 -10.15 -1.74 13.73
CA ASP A 75 -9.62 -0.95 12.61
C ASP A 75 -8.08 -1.06 12.51
N ALA A 76 -7.37 -1.14 13.64
CA ALA A 76 -5.94 -1.38 13.64
C ALA A 76 -5.56 -2.77 13.08
N ALA A 77 -6.41 -3.79 13.25
CA ALA A 77 -6.18 -5.12 12.68
C ALA A 77 -6.33 -5.11 11.16
N LEU A 78 -7.29 -4.33 10.62
CA LEU A 78 -7.42 -4.10 9.18
C LEU A 78 -6.20 -3.36 8.63
N GLY A 79 -5.71 -2.35 9.36
CA GLY A 79 -4.46 -1.66 9.02
C GLY A 79 -3.25 -2.60 8.99
N ALA A 80 -3.11 -3.46 10.00
CA ALA A 80 -2.05 -4.46 10.06
C ALA A 80 -2.13 -5.42 8.86
N PHE A 81 -3.32 -5.92 8.54
CA PHE A 81 -3.50 -6.77 7.36
C PHE A 81 -3.10 -6.04 6.06
N GLY A 82 -3.49 -4.77 5.90
CA GLY A 82 -3.10 -3.95 4.75
C GLY A 82 -1.58 -3.85 4.61
N TYR A 83 -0.87 -3.44 5.67
CA TYR A 83 0.58 -3.34 5.64
C TYR A 83 1.29 -4.68 5.41
N LEU A 84 0.74 -5.78 5.91
CA LEU A 84 1.28 -7.11 5.64
C LEU A 84 1.16 -7.46 4.16
N VAL A 85 -0.01 -7.19 3.56
CA VAL A 85 -0.21 -7.38 2.12
C VAL A 85 0.74 -6.49 1.33
N ASP A 86 0.94 -5.23 1.73
CA ASP A 86 1.90 -4.31 1.10
C ASP A 86 3.33 -4.82 1.17
N ALA A 87 3.78 -5.31 2.33
CA ALA A 87 5.11 -5.88 2.49
C ALA A 87 5.30 -7.13 1.64
N VAL A 88 4.35 -8.06 1.67
CA VAL A 88 4.38 -9.32 0.90
C VAL A 88 4.39 -9.03 -0.60
N THR A 89 3.49 -8.17 -1.07
CA THR A 89 3.43 -7.78 -2.49
C THR A 89 4.64 -6.96 -2.90
N GLY A 90 5.24 -6.16 -2.01
CA GLY A 90 6.49 -5.44 -2.25
C GLY A 90 7.69 -6.39 -2.44
N ILE A 91 7.71 -7.50 -1.73
CA ILE A 91 8.75 -8.55 -1.86
C ILE A 91 8.51 -9.42 -3.10
N ILE A 92 7.25 -9.69 -3.46
CA ILE A 92 6.92 -10.58 -4.57
C ILE A 92 7.15 -9.90 -5.93
N GLY A 93 7.93 -10.58 -6.78
CA GLY A 93 8.17 -10.24 -8.19
C GLY A 93 9.44 -9.43 -8.43
N GLY A 94 9.96 -9.51 -9.66
CA GLY A 94 11.20 -8.84 -10.07
C GLY A 94 11.00 -7.46 -10.70
N THR A 95 12.08 -6.86 -11.19
CA THR A 95 12.13 -5.50 -11.77
C THR A 95 11.32 -5.30 -13.06
N GLY A 96 10.78 -6.37 -13.64
CA GLY A 96 9.88 -6.34 -14.80
C GLY A 96 8.42 -6.71 -14.46
N ARG A 97 8.02 -6.66 -13.18
CA ARG A 97 6.69 -7.09 -12.73
C ARG A 97 5.55 -6.32 -13.37
N TRP A 98 5.73 -5.02 -13.61
CA TRP A 98 4.72 -4.17 -14.26
C TRP A 98 4.27 -4.71 -15.63
N LYS A 99 5.14 -5.48 -16.32
CA LYS A 99 4.86 -6.14 -17.59
C LYS A 99 4.44 -7.61 -17.43
N LYS A 100 5.08 -8.34 -16.51
CA LYS A 100 4.88 -9.80 -16.34
C LYS A 100 3.64 -10.15 -15.52
N MET A 101 3.26 -9.30 -14.57
CA MET A 101 2.13 -9.52 -13.66
C MET A 101 1.33 -8.21 -13.49
N PRO A 102 0.80 -7.62 -14.59
CA PRO A 102 0.10 -6.35 -14.52
C PRO A 102 -1.17 -6.43 -13.66
N TRP A 103 -1.81 -7.60 -13.59
CA TRP A 103 -2.98 -7.79 -12.72
C TRP A 103 -2.66 -7.56 -11.23
N ILE A 104 -1.52 -8.07 -10.73
CA ILE A 104 -1.14 -7.91 -9.31
C ILE A 104 -0.95 -6.42 -9.02
N VAL A 105 -0.22 -5.73 -9.89
CA VAL A 105 0.13 -4.32 -9.70
C VAL A 105 -1.12 -3.43 -9.76
N ILE A 106 -2.03 -3.70 -10.69
CA ILE A 106 -3.27 -2.92 -10.83
C ILE A 106 -4.22 -3.18 -9.65
N VAL A 107 -4.43 -4.44 -9.26
CA VAL A 107 -5.29 -4.78 -8.10
C VAL A 107 -4.70 -4.21 -6.82
N PHE A 108 -3.38 -4.29 -6.66
CA PHE A 108 -2.67 -3.74 -5.52
C PHE A 108 -2.82 -2.21 -5.44
N GLY A 109 -2.52 -1.49 -6.51
CA GLY A 109 -2.70 -0.03 -6.56
C GLY A 109 -4.15 0.39 -6.31
N LEU A 110 -5.12 -0.38 -6.84
CA LEU A 110 -6.54 -0.16 -6.59
C LEU A 110 -6.95 -0.43 -5.14
N ALA A 111 -6.28 -1.33 -4.42
CA ALA A 111 -6.54 -1.61 -3.01
C ALA A 111 -5.89 -0.58 -2.07
N VAL A 112 -4.66 -0.16 -2.38
CA VAL A 112 -3.89 0.83 -1.61
C VAL A 112 -4.60 2.19 -1.60
N GLY A 113 -5.20 2.61 -2.71
CA GLY A 113 -5.91 3.89 -2.80
C GLY A 113 -7.04 4.06 -1.76
N PRO A 114 -8.07 3.19 -1.75
CA PRO A 114 -9.14 3.20 -0.76
C PRO A 114 -8.64 3.03 0.68
N LEU A 115 -7.67 2.12 0.92
CA LEU A 115 -7.11 1.93 2.26
C LEU A 115 -6.39 3.19 2.76
N GLY A 116 -5.60 3.83 1.90
CA GLY A 116 -4.96 5.11 2.18
C GLY A 116 -5.98 6.22 2.45
N PHE A 117 -7.07 6.28 1.67
CA PHE A 117 -8.15 7.24 1.88
C PHE A 117 -8.81 7.07 3.26
N VAL A 118 -9.14 5.82 3.64
CA VAL A 118 -9.70 5.52 4.97
C VAL A 118 -8.74 5.93 6.07
N SER A 119 -7.44 5.63 5.92
CA SER A 119 -6.43 6.05 6.89
C SER A 119 -6.39 7.57 7.09
N VAL A 120 -6.43 8.35 6.00
CA VAL A 120 -6.47 9.82 6.07
C VAL A 120 -7.76 10.31 6.74
N MET A 121 -8.92 9.73 6.39
CA MET A 121 -10.19 10.07 7.04
C MET A 121 -10.16 9.82 8.55
N LEU A 122 -9.61 8.69 8.99
CA LEU A 122 -9.50 8.38 10.42
C LEU A 122 -8.63 9.39 11.16
N VAL A 123 -7.51 9.83 10.57
CA VAL A 123 -6.68 10.89 11.17
C VAL A 123 -7.41 12.23 11.25
N VAL A 124 -8.20 12.59 10.23
CA VAL A 124 -9.01 13.83 10.26
C VAL A 124 -10.11 13.76 11.33
N PHE A 125 -10.68 12.57 11.58
CA PHE A 125 -11.71 12.39 12.59
C PHE A 125 -11.21 12.49 14.03
N GLN A 126 -9.94 12.21 14.30
CA GLN A 126 -9.35 12.31 15.64
C GLN A 126 -9.55 13.70 16.29
N PRO A 127 -9.11 14.82 15.69
CA PRO A 127 -9.34 16.15 16.25
C PRO A 127 -10.79 16.61 16.14
N VAL A 128 -11.48 16.27 15.05
CA VAL A 128 -12.84 16.79 14.76
C VAL A 128 -13.91 16.16 15.65
N LEU A 129 -13.85 14.85 15.87
CA LEU A 129 -14.87 14.12 16.62
C LEU A 129 -14.51 13.88 18.08
N PHE A 130 -13.22 13.70 18.38
CA PHE A 130 -12.76 13.28 19.71
C PHE A 130 -11.91 14.31 20.43
N SER A 131 -11.49 15.39 19.76
CA SER A 131 -10.57 16.40 20.31
C SER A 131 -9.32 15.80 20.96
N ALA A 132 -8.89 14.65 20.42
CA ALA A 132 -7.77 13.86 20.90
C ALA A 132 -6.87 13.49 19.72
N TRP A 133 -5.66 13.05 20.03
CA TRP A 133 -4.67 12.63 19.06
C TRP A 133 -4.05 11.31 19.47
N CYS A 134 -3.68 10.50 18.49
CA CYS A 134 -3.02 9.22 18.69
C CYS A 134 -1.70 9.22 17.92
N THR A 135 -0.58 9.27 18.64
CA THR A 135 0.77 9.38 18.08
C THR A 135 1.04 8.25 17.09
N LEU A 136 0.74 7.02 17.50
CA LEU A 136 0.97 5.82 16.68
C LEU A 136 0.08 5.79 15.43
N CYS A 137 -1.15 6.28 15.53
CA CYS A 137 -2.08 6.40 14.41
C CYS A 137 -1.59 7.43 13.39
N LEU A 138 -1.05 8.57 13.85
CA LEU A 138 -0.43 9.57 12.99
C LEU A 138 0.81 9.02 12.29
N CYS A 139 1.68 8.31 13.02
CA CYS A 139 2.83 7.64 12.43
C CYS A 139 2.40 6.64 11.34
N SER A 140 1.39 5.83 11.61
CA SER A 140 0.80 4.90 10.62
C SER A 140 0.30 5.64 9.38
N ALA A 141 -0.46 6.73 9.55
CA ALA A 141 -0.98 7.48 8.41
C ALA A 141 0.13 8.12 7.56
N VAL A 142 1.20 8.63 8.18
CA VAL A 142 2.37 9.15 7.46
C VAL A 142 3.02 8.04 6.63
N ILE A 143 3.16 6.84 7.19
CA ILE A 143 3.68 5.67 6.49
C ILE A 143 2.81 5.35 5.27
N SER A 144 1.49 5.27 5.46
CA SER A 144 0.56 4.99 4.36
C SER A 144 0.64 6.02 3.24
N ILE A 145 0.66 7.32 3.58
CA ILE A 145 0.77 8.40 2.60
C ILE A 145 2.09 8.29 1.81
N ALA A 146 3.20 8.03 2.49
CA ALA A 146 4.51 7.89 1.85
C ALA A 146 4.56 6.72 0.85
N MET A 147 3.76 5.67 1.07
CA MET A 147 3.71 4.49 0.20
C MET A 147 2.81 4.67 -1.03
N ILE A 148 1.83 5.59 -1.00
CA ILE A 148 0.88 5.79 -2.11
C ILE A 148 1.58 6.17 -3.41
N GLY A 149 2.54 7.11 -3.37
CA GLY A 149 3.23 7.60 -4.56
C GLY A 149 3.90 6.48 -5.38
N PRO A 150 4.84 5.73 -4.77
CA PRO A 150 5.49 4.62 -5.48
C PRO A 150 4.54 3.51 -5.95
N ALA A 151 3.49 3.20 -5.17
CA ALA A 151 2.48 2.23 -5.57
C ALA A 151 1.68 2.70 -6.79
N MET A 152 1.33 3.99 -6.85
CA MET A 152 0.68 4.61 -8.00
C MET A 152 1.59 4.61 -9.23
N ASP A 153 2.89 4.83 -9.08
CA ASP A 153 3.84 4.83 -10.20
C ASP A 153 3.93 3.46 -10.87
N GLU A 154 4.01 2.37 -10.08
CA GLU A 154 3.94 1.01 -10.63
C GLU A 154 2.58 0.74 -11.33
N MET A 155 1.47 1.16 -10.72
CA MET A 155 0.12 1.00 -11.30
C MET A 155 -0.03 1.75 -12.63
N LEU A 156 0.44 2.99 -12.71
CA LEU A 156 0.39 3.80 -13.93
C LEU A 156 1.26 3.19 -15.03
N ALA A 157 2.45 2.67 -14.71
CA ALA A 157 3.29 1.97 -15.68
C ALA A 157 2.59 0.72 -16.25
N SER A 158 1.92 -0.07 -15.40
CA SER A 158 1.13 -1.23 -15.85
C SER A 158 -0.10 -0.82 -16.68
N LEU A 159 -0.79 0.26 -16.33
CA LEU A 159 -1.91 0.78 -17.13
C LEU A 159 -1.47 1.28 -18.51
N GLN A 160 -0.36 2.01 -18.58
CA GLN A 160 0.26 2.46 -19.83
C GLN A 160 0.68 1.27 -20.71
N TYR A 161 1.14 0.17 -20.09
CA TYR A 161 1.42 -1.07 -20.79
C TYR A 161 0.13 -1.69 -21.38
N MET A 162 -0.92 -1.82 -20.57
CA MET A 162 -2.21 -2.36 -21.01
C MET A 162 -2.86 -1.53 -22.12
N GLN A 163 -2.69 -0.20 -22.08
CA GLN A 163 -3.14 0.69 -23.15
C GLN A 163 -2.41 0.44 -24.46
N ARG A 164 -1.10 0.12 -24.40
CA ARG A 164 -0.31 -0.29 -25.58
C ARG A 164 -0.75 -1.65 -26.12
N VAL A 165 -0.97 -2.64 -25.25
CA VAL A 165 -1.51 -3.94 -25.65
C VAL A 165 -2.83 -3.79 -26.40
N ARG A 166 -3.73 -2.91 -25.92
CA ARG A 166 -5.01 -2.64 -26.58
C ARG A 166 -4.87 -2.01 -27.98
N ARG A 167 -3.78 -1.28 -28.23
CA ARG A 167 -3.48 -0.68 -29.55
C ARG A 167 -2.76 -1.65 -30.49
N SER A 168 -2.18 -2.73 -29.96
CA SER A 168 -1.62 -3.83 -30.73
C SER A 168 -2.70 -4.90 -31.00
N ASP A 169 -2.45 -5.78 -31.97
CA ASP A 169 -3.33 -6.93 -32.27
C ASP A 169 -3.20 -8.08 -31.23
N ALA A 170 -2.90 -7.71 -29.98
CA ALA A 170 -2.65 -8.62 -28.87
C ALA A 170 -3.88 -8.71 -27.97
N SER A 171 -4.14 -9.90 -27.43
CA SER A 171 -5.30 -10.13 -26.57
C SER A 171 -5.10 -9.48 -25.21
N THR A 172 -5.77 -8.36 -24.94
CA THR A 172 -5.73 -7.63 -23.66
C THR A 172 -5.96 -8.52 -22.44
N TRP A 173 -6.93 -9.44 -22.48
CA TRP A 173 -7.20 -10.37 -21.37
C TRP A 173 -6.01 -11.27 -21.06
N LYS A 174 -5.38 -11.86 -22.07
CA LYS A 174 -4.22 -12.75 -21.91
C LYS A 174 -2.98 -11.98 -21.42
N ALA A 175 -2.74 -10.77 -21.94
CA ALA A 175 -1.66 -9.92 -21.47
C ALA A 175 -1.86 -9.47 -20.01
N PHE A 176 -3.11 -9.18 -19.61
CA PHE A 176 -3.46 -8.85 -18.22
C PHE A 176 -3.09 -9.97 -17.24
N TRP A 177 -3.34 -11.22 -17.63
CA TRP A 177 -2.95 -12.41 -16.86
C TRP A 177 -1.46 -12.78 -16.96
N GLY A 178 -0.66 -12.00 -17.69
CA GLY A 178 0.78 -12.23 -17.80
C GLY A 178 1.19 -13.29 -18.83
N VAL A 179 0.34 -13.59 -19.82
CA VAL A 179 0.66 -14.59 -20.86
C VAL A 179 1.81 -14.09 -21.73
N GLN A 180 2.96 -14.78 -21.63
CA GLN A 180 4.23 -14.40 -22.25
C GLN A 180 4.14 -14.22 -23.78
N SER A 181 3.34 -15.05 -24.48
CA SER A 181 3.18 -14.98 -25.94
C SER A 181 2.56 -13.66 -26.42
N GLU A 182 1.68 -13.06 -25.62
CA GLU A 182 1.09 -11.76 -25.94
C GLU A 182 1.99 -10.61 -25.50
N ILE A 183 2.78 -10.82 -24.43
CA ILE A 183 3.77 -9.87 -23.93
C ILE A 183 4.88 -9.61 -24.96
N GLU A 184 5.27 -10.63 -25.71
CA GLU A 184 6.30 -10.55 -26.76
C GLU A 184 5.82 -9.83 -28.01
N LYS A 185 4.53 -9.93 -28.38
CA LYS A 185 3.95 -9.21 -29.54
C LYS A 185 3.93 -7.69 -29.41
N VAL A 186 4.06 -7.18 -28.19
CA VAL A 186 3.93 -5.74 -27.86
C VAL A 186 5.30 -5.11 -27.55
N ASN A 187 6.36 -5.92 -27.50
CA ASN A 187 7.75 -5.45 -27.39
C ASN A 187 8.35 -5.24 -28.78
#